data_AF-A0A969CYG7-F1
#
_entry.id   AF-A0A969CYG7-F1
#
_cell.length_a   1.000
_cell.length_b   1.000
_cell.length_c   1.000
_cell.angle_alpha   90.00
_cell.angle_beta   90.00
_cell.angle_gamma   90.00
#
_symmetry.space_group_name_H-M   'P 1'
#
loop_
_entity.id
_entity.type
_entity.pdbx_description
1 polymer ?
#
loop_
_entity_poly.entity_id
_entity_poly.type
_entity_poly.pdbx_seq_one_letter_code
_entity_poly.pdbx_strand_id
1 'polypeptide(L)' 'MYAVLRFLRWVLFLIVAFIVVTFMVQNREMVEVSLWPLPFVKPAPLWSVIVGFLLLGFLIGAVSAWLSGGGTRKRGPV' A
#
# COMPACT_ATOMS: atom_id res chain seq x y z
N MET A 1 11.39 25.42 -8.63
CA MET A 1 11.86 24.03 -8.35
C MET A 1 10.79 23.13 -7.70
N TYR A 2 9.99 23.61 -6.74
CA TYR A 2 8.94 22.80 -6.08
C TYR A 2 7.81 22.30 -6.99
N ALA A 3 7.43 23.08 -8.02
CA ALA A 3 6.39 22.67 -8.97
C ALA A 3 6.79 21.43 -9.80
N VAL A 4 8.07 21.34 -10.19
CA VAL A 4 8.61 20.20 -10.95
C VAL A 4 8.64 18.94 -10.08
N LEU A 5 9.09 19.04 -8.82
CA LEU A 5 9.06 17.92 -7.88
C LEU A 5 7.62 17.45 -7.58
N ARG A 6 6.67 18.39 -7.45
CA ARG A 6 5.25 18.06 -7.27
C ARG A 6 4.66 17.35 -8.49
N PHE A 7 5.00 17.80 -9.69
CA PHE A 7 4.57 17.19 -10.94
C PHE A 7 5.17 15.79 -11.10
N LEU A 8 6.47 15.63 -10.88
CA LEU A 8 7.14 14.33 -10.96
C LEU A 8 6.54 13.32 -9.99
N ARG A 9 6.25 13.74 -8.75
CA ARG A 9 5.56 12.90 -7.77
C ARG A 9 4.17 12.47 -8.25
N TRP A 10 3.42 13.37 -8.86
CA TRP A 10 2.10 13.06 -9.42
C TRP A 10 2.17 12.09 -10.59
N VAL A 11 3.13 12.29 -11.49
CA VAL A 11 3.36 11.39 -12.63
C VAL A 11 3.73 9.99 -12.13
N LEU A 12 4.66 9.90 -11.17
CA LEU A 12 5.04 8.62 -10.57
C LEU A 12 3.83 7.93 -9.91
N PHE A 13 3.01 8.68 -9.18
CA PHE A 13 1.79 8.16 -8.57
C PHE A 13 0.81 7.63 -9.62
N LEU A 14 0.60 8.37 -10.72
CA LEU A 14 -0.30 7.96 -11.80
C LEU A 14 0.20 6.69 -12.50
N ILE A 15 1.51 6.55 -12.71
CA ILE A 15 2.12 5.34 -13.30
C ILE A 15 1.85 4.13 -12.39
N VAL A 16 2.12 4.27 -11.09
CA VAL A 16 1.86 3.19 -10.12
C VAL A 16 0.38 2.85 -10.08
N ALA A 17 -0.50 3.86 -10.03
CA ALA A 17 -1.94 3.65 -10.04
C ALA A 17 -2.41 2.92 -11.31
N PHE A 18 -1.88 3.29 -12.47
CA PHE A 18 -2.20 2.64 -13.74
C PHE A 18 -1.80 1.16 -13.76
N ILE A 19 -0.61 0.83 -13.25
CA ILE A 19 -0.14 -0.56 -13.10
C ILE A 19 -1.08 -1.35 -12.19
N VAL A 20 -1.42 -0.80 -11.02
CA VAL A 20 -2.31 -1.46 -10.04
C VAL A 20 -3.70 -1.68 -10.63
N VAL A 21 -4.29 -0.68 -11.28
CA VAL A 21 -5.62 -0.81 -11.90
C VAL A 21 -5.61 -1.86 -13.00
N THR A 22 -4.59 -1.84 -13.88
CA THR A 22 -4.46 -2.84 -14.95
C THR A 22 -4.31 -4.24 -14.37
N PHE A 23 -3.50 -4.40 -13.31
CA PHE A 23 -3.37 -5.66 -12.60
C PHE A 23 -4.72 -6.14 -12.04
N MET A 24 -5.49 -5.27 -11.39
CA MET A 24 -6.81 -5.61 -10.85
C MET A 24 -7.80 -6.04 -11.94
N VAL A 25 -7.79 -5.34 -13.08
CA VAL A 25 -8.71 -5.63 -14.18
C VAL A 25 -8.40 -6.97 -14.83
N GLN A 26 -7.12 -7.29 -15.01
CA GLN A 26 -6.69 -8.54 -15.67
C GLN A 26 -6.72 -9.75 -14.74
N ASN A 27 -6.50 -9.58 -13.44
CA ASN A 27 -6.35 -10.68 -12.48
C ASN A 27 -7.61 -10.86 -11.62
N ARG A 28 -8.77 -10.98 -12.28
CA ARG A 28 -10.07 -11.23 -11.62
C ARG A 28 -10.34 -12.71 -11.35
N GLU A 29 -9.41 -13.58 -11.74
CA GLU A 29 -9.50 -15.02 -11.49
C GLU A 29 -9.63 -15.30 -9.99
N MET A 30 -10.54 -16.20 -9.65
CA MET A 30 -10.78 -16.63 -8.28
C MET A 30 -9.72 -17.64 -7.88
N VAL A 31 -8.96 -17.32 -6.84
CA VAL A 31 -7.96 -18.21 -6.25
C VAL A 31 -8.43 -18.61 -4.86
N GLU A 32 -8.24 -19.87 -4.50
CA GLU A 32 -8.51 -20.34 -3.15
C GLU A 32 -7.46 -19.77 -2.18
N VAL A 33 -7.92 -19.00 -1.19
CA VAL A 33 -7.07 -18.46 -0.14
C VAL A 33 -7.30 -19.27 1.12
N SER A 34 -6.24 -19.97 1.54
CA SER A 34 -6.19 -20.71 2.81
C SER A 34 -5.37 -19.92 3.83
N LEU A 35 -5.95 -19.65 4.99
CA LEU A 35 -5.31 -18.90 6.07
C LEU A 35 -4.72 -19.82 7.13
N TRP A 36 -3.70 -20.61 6.81
CA TRP A 36 -3.07 -21.48 7.79
C TRP A 36 -2.50 -20.70 8.99
N PRO A 37 -2.66 -21.17 10.25
CA PRO A 37 -3.29 -22.41 10.71
C PRO A 37 -4.81 -22.35 10.91
N LEU A 38 -5.46 -21.22 10.61
CA LEU A 38 -6.90 -21.07 10.71
C LEU A 38 -7.59 -21.95 9.63
N PRO A 39 -8.66 -22.68 9.97
CA PRO A 39 -9.40 -23.51 9.01
C PRO A 39 -10.35 -22.67 8.15
N PHE A 40 -9.84 -21.58 7.56
CA PHE A 40 -10.59 -20.68 6.71
C PHE A 40 -10.07 -20.78 5.28
N VAL A 41 -10.93 -21.28 4.38
CA VAL A 41 -10.68 -21.35 2.94
C VAL A 41 -11.81 -20.62 2.24
N LYS A 42 -11.47 -19.56 1.50
CA LYS A 42 -12.44 -18.83 0.68
C LYS A 42 -11.84 -18.48 -0.68
N PRO A 43 -12.62 -18.60 -1.76
CA PRO A 43 -12.22 -18.07 -3.05
C PRO A 43 -12.24 -16.54 -3.00
N ALA A 44 -11.16 -15.92 -3.47
CA ALA A 44 -11.07 -14.48 -3.63
C ALA A 44 -10.37 -14.16 -4.96
N PRO A 45 -10.75 -13.07 -5.65
CA PRO A 45 -10.01 -12.63 -6.82
C PRO A 45 -8.53 -12.37 -6.47
N LEU A 46 -7.59 -12.84 -7.30
CA LEU A 46 -6.15 -12.72 -7.03
C LEU A 46 -5.73 -11.28 -6.69
N TRP A 47 -6.29 -10.30 -7.40
CA TRP A 47 -5.99 -8.90 -7.15
C TRP A 47 -6.33 -8.46 -5.72
N SER A 48 -7.43 -8.97 -5.14
CA SER A 48 -7.92 -8.54 -3.84
C SER A 48 -7.01 -8.99 -2.72
N VAL A 49 -6.42 -10.17 -2.86
CA VAL A 49 -5.47 -10.74 -1.91
C VAL A 49 -4.20 -9.91 -1.87
N ILE A 50 -3.58 -9.69 -3.03
CA ILE A 50 -2.31 -8.97 -3.14
C ILE A 50 -2.47 -7.51 -2.71
N VAL A 51 -3.47 -6.82 -3.25
CA VAL A 51 -3.73 -5.41 -2.90
C VAL A 51 -4.12 -5.30 -1.43
N GLY A 52 -4.89 -6.25 -0.88
CA GLY A 52 -5.25 -6.28 0.53
C GLY A 52 -4.04 -6.35 1.46
N PHE A 53 -3.11 -7.29 1.21
CA PHE A 53 -1.88 -7.39 2.00
C PHE A 53 -0.96 -6.18 1.84
N LEU A 54 -0.87 -5.63 0.63
CA LEU A 54 -0.07 -4.43 0.37
C LEU A 54 -0.62 -3.21 1.13
N LEU A 55 -1.94 -3.03 1.12
CA LEU A 55 -2.63 -2.00 1.89
C LEU A 55 -2.44 -2.20 3.40
N LEU A 56 -2.58 -3.42 3.91
CA LEU A 56 -2.34 -3.71 5.32
C LEU A 56 -0.91 -3.37 5.74
N GLY A 57 0.09 -3.79 4.96
CA GLY A 57 1.49 -3.44 5.19
C GLY A 57 1.74 -1.93 5.17
N PHE A 58 1.14 -1.23 4.20
CA PHE A 58 1.21 0.23 4.13
C PHE A 58 0.59 0.91 5.37
N LEU A 59 -0.59 0.47 5.82
CA LEU A 59 -1.25 1.01 7.00
C LEU A 59 -0.40 0.78 8.27
N ILE A 60 0.15 -0.41 8.44
CA ILE A 60 1.05 -0.73 9.56
C ILE A 60 2.29 0.16 9.52
N GLY A 61 2.90 0.33 8.34
CA GLY A 61 4.06 1.21 8.16
C GLY A 61 3.74 2.68 8.44
N ALA A 62 2.60 3.17 7.97
CA ALA A 62 2.14 4.55 8.20
C ALA A 62 1.87 4.81 9.69
N VAL A 63 1.20 3.88 10.38
CA VAL A 63 0.98 3.95 11.84
C VAL A 63 2.32 3.93 12.59
N SER A 64 3.24 3.04 12.21
CA SER A 64 4.57 2.94 12.83
C SER A 64 5.39 4.23 12.65
N ALA A 65 5.35 4.83 11.46
CA ALA A 65 6.01 6.11 11.18
C ALA A 65 5.38 7.26 11.99
N TRP A 66 4.06 7.27 12.14
CA TRP A 66 3.35 8.26 12.96
C TRP A 66 3.77 8.17 14.44
N LEU A 67 3.79 6.96 14.99
CA LEU A 67 4.22 6.72 16.37
C LEU A 67 5.70 7.10 16.58
N SER A 68 6.56 6.88 15.58
CA SER A 68 7.99 7.20 15.65
C SER A 68 8.29 8.70 15.48
N GLY A 69 7.48 9.40 14.67
CA GLY A 69 7.66 10.83 14.38
C GLY A 69 7.30 11.78 15.53
N GLY A 70 6.61 11.30 16.58
CA GLY A 70 6.28 12.08 17.77
C GLY A 70 7.49 12.48 18.64
N GLY A 71 8.62 11.77 18.53
CA GLY A 71 9.82 11.98 19.36
C GLY A 71 10.82 13.02 18.84
N THR A 72 10.79 13.36 17.55
CA THR A 72 11.86 14.17 16.91
C THR A 72 11.65 15.69 17.03
N ARG A 73 10.69 16.14 17.86
CA ARG A 73 10.47 17.57 18.15
C ARG A 73 11.26 18.06 19.38
N LYS A 74 12.47 17.53 19.61
CA LYS A 74 13.41 18.05 20.62
C LYS A 74 14.77 18.32 20.00
N ARG A 75 14.91 19.53 19.44
CA ARG A 75 16.09 20.42 19.47
C ARG A 75 15.90 21.49 18.40
N GLY A 76 15.11 22.51 18.71
CA GLY A 76 15.43 23.84 18.21
C GLY A 76 16.68 24.29 18.95
N PRO A 77 17.79 24.62 18.28
CA PRO A 77 18.86 25.36 18.93
C PRO A 77 18.30 26.74 19.28
N VAL A 78 18.51 27.11 20.53
CA VAL A 78 18.35 28.45 21.12
C VAL A 78 19.07 29.50 20.29
#